data_AF-A0A2E0YEA3-F1
#
_entry.id   AF-A0A2E0YEA3-F1
#
_cell.length_a   1.000
_cell.length_b   1.000
_cell.length_c   1.000
_cell.angle_alpha   90.00
_cell.angle_beta   90.00
_cell.angle_gamma   90.00
#
_symmetry.space_group_name_H-M   'P 1'
#
loop_
_entity.id
_entity.type
_entity.pdbx_description
1 polymer ?
#
loop_
_entity_poly.entity_id
_entity_poly.type
_entity_poly.pdbx_seq_one_letter_code
_entity_poly.pdbx_strand_id
1 'polypeptide(L)'
;MDANTQLLFHWVPILLGLLLLIPSTSEFISRLFIKKWPSVSTRRGRLLASTVMFLIGGFTVSAHTLWIHNKASELGSGNFCAGDGVWDCSSVIGNAEWNVDPMLGLPWGLLGMLAFSVMLWLIVSICLDPMASWVRNHLAYLRVIGIIGVFVIFYLIYAEFAIGKLCQYCSTAHFAHIMVLVNSQLLLTTYDQRKWSDSKADDVSNDEVRDRKRKKGYVKPKSSAMNAPYEEE
;
A
#
# COMPACT_ATOMS: atom_id res chain seq x y z
N MET A 1 3.11 -17.15 25.11
CA MET A 1 2.21 -16.21 24.41
C MET A 1 1.53 -17.00 23.32
N ASP A 2 0.20 -17.06 23.31
CA ASP A 2 -0.54 -17.83 22.31
C ASP A 2 -0.36 -17.24 20.90
N ALA A 3 -0.66 -18.03 19.88
CA ALA A 3 -0.46 -17.67 18.48
C ALA A 3 -1.27 -16.42 18.06
N ASN A 4 -2.45 -16.18 18.65
CA ASN A 4 -3.27 -15.02 18.29
C ASN A 4 -2.66 -13.73 18.86
N THR A 5 -2.16 -13.78 20.09
CA THR A 5 -1.45 -12.64 20.69
C THR A 5 -0.17 -12.32 19.93
N GLN A 6 0.57 -13.33 19.47
CA GLN A 6 1.74 -13.13 18.59
C GLN A 6 1.34 -12.48 17.26
N LEU A 7 0.28 -12.98 16.62
CA LEU A 7 -0.20 -12.46 15.35
C LEU A 7 -0.63 -11.00 15.45
N LEU A 8 -1.17 -10.57 16.59
CA LEU A 8 -1.63 -9.20 16.83
C LEU A 8 -0.51 -8.17 16.60
N PHE A 9 0.74 -8.47 16.98
CA PHE A 9 1.87 -7.56 16.76
C PHE A 9 2.14 -7.26 15.28
N HIS A 10 1.88 -8.22 14.40
CA HIS A 10 2.00 -8.04 12.95
C HIS A 10 0.81 -7.27 12.37
N TRP A 11 -0.36 -7.39 12.98
CA TRP A 11 -1.54 -6.63 12.58
C TRP A 11 -1.49 -5.17 13.01
N VAL A 12 -0.77 -4.79 14.07
CA VAL A 12 -0.63 -3.37 14.47
C VAL A 12 -0.21 -2.45 13.31
N PRO A 13 0.90 -2.68 12.59
CA PRO A 13 1.25 -1.84 11.45
C PRO A 13 0.23 -1.97 10.30
N ILE A 14 -0.33 -3.15 10.03
CA ILE A 14 -1.32 -3.34 8.97
C ILE A 14 -2.58 -2.52 9.24
N LEU A 15 -3.12 -2.57 10.46
CA LEU A 15 -4.29 -1.79 10.86
C LEU A 15 -4.01 -0.29 10.79
N LEU A 16 -2.83 0.16 11.20
CA LEU A 16 -2.41 1.55 11.03
C LEU A 16 -2.38 1.95 9.55
N GLY A 17 -1.88 1.09 8.68
CA GLY A 17 -1.91 1.28 7.23
C GLY A 17 -3.34 1.40 6.68
N LEU A 18 -4.25 0.54 7.12
CA LEU A 18 -5.67 0.60 6.73
C LEU A 18 -6.32 1.90 7.17
N LEU A 19 -6.09 2.33 8.41
CA LEU A 19 -6.64 3.56 8.94
C LEU A 19 -6.14 4.81 8.19
N LEU A 20 -4.90 4.78 7.68
CA LEU A 20 -4.33 5.84 6.86
C LEU A 20 -4.87 5.83 5.42
N LEU A 21 -5.22 4.65 4.90
CA LEU A 21 -5.74 4.47 3.54
C LEU A 21 -7.21 4.91 3.42
N ILE A 22 -8.05 4.55 4.39
CA ILE A 22 -9.49 4.78 4.33
C ILE A 22 -9.80 6.28 4.51
N PRO A 23 -10.51 6.94 3.57
CA PRO A 23 -10.75 8.38 3.61
C PRO A 23 -11.39 8.87 4.93
N SER A 24 -12.44 8.18 5.40
CA SER A 24 -13.20 8.57 6.60
C SER A 24 -12.36 8.58 7.88
N THR A 25 -11.49 7.58 8.07
CA THR A 25 -10.58 7.51 9.23
C THR A 25 -9.37 8.40 9.05
N SER A 26 -8.94 8.60 7.79
CA SER A 26 -7.73 9.35 7.48
C SER A 26 -7.82 10.83 7.82
N GLU A 27 -9.00 11.46 7.71
CA GLU A 27 -9.19 12.86 8.09
C GLU A 27 -9.07 13.05 9.60
N PHE A 28 -9.64 12.13 10.37
CA PHE A 28 -9.53 12.12 11.83
C PHE A 28 -8.08 11.93 12.28
N ILE A 29 -7.38 10.93 11.72
CA ILE A 29 -5.96 10.68 12.03
C ILE A 29 -5.09 11.86 11.60
N SER A 30 -5.35 12.43 10.43
CA SER A 30 -4.61 13.61 9.97
C SER A 30 -4.72 14.73 10.99
N ARG A 31 -5.93 15.04 11.50
CA ARG A 31 -6.12 16.09 12.51
C ARG A 31 -5.37 15.82 13.82
N LEU A 32 -5.34 14.56 14.27
CA LEU A 32 -4.63 14.17 15.50
C LEU A 32 -3.11 14.29 15.36
N PHE A 33 -2.57 13.92 14.19
CA PHE A 33 -1.12 13.79 13.99
C PHE A 33 -0.49 14.91 13.16
N ILE A 34 -1.26 15.87 12.63
CA ILE A 34 -0.77 16.92 11.72
C ILE A 34 0.39 17.73 12.31
N LYS A 35 0.36 17.98 13.63
CA LYS A 35 1.41 18.74 14.33
C LYS A 35 2.75 18.00 14.35
N LYS A 36 2.74 16.67 14.37
CA LYS A 36 3.94 15.83 14.49
C LYS A 36 4.37 15.23 13.14
N TRP A 37 3.43 14.94 12.25
CA TRP A 37 3.66 14.31 10.95
C TRP A 37 2.93 15.07 9.83
N PRO A 38 3.47 16.20 9.35
CA PRO A 38 2.83 17.02 8.32
C PRO A 38 2.60 16.25 7.01
N SER A 39 3.43 15.25 6.71
CA SER A 39 3.34 14.42 5.49
C SER A 39 1.98 13.71 5.38
N VAL A 40 1.39 13.30 6.50
CA VAL A 40 0.12 12.56 6.56
C VAL A 40 -1.10 13.45 6.23
N SER A 41 -0.93 14.77 6.21
CA SER A 41 -2.02 15.68 5.81
C SER A 41 -2.39 15.56 4.32
N THR A 42 -1.43 15.16 3.48
CA THR A 42 -1.59 15.08 2.03
C THR A 42 -2.04 13.67 1.61
N ARG A 43 -2.87 13.56 0.57
CA ARG A 43 -3.28 12.24 0.02
C ARG A 43 -2.07 11.40 -0.39
N ARG A 44 -1.06 12.02 -1.01
CA ARG A 44 0.21 11.37 -1.37
C ARG A 44 0.90 10.79 -0.15
N GLY A 45 1.11 11.59 0.90
CA GLY A 45 1.80 11.14 2.09
C GLY A 45 1.04 10.06 2.86
N ARG A 46 -0.30 10.07 2.84
CA ARG A 46 -1.11 8.97 3.40
C ARG A 46 -0.93 7.66 2.64
N LEU A 47 -0.94 7.71 1.31
CA LEU A 47 -0.72 6.52 0.48
C LEU A 47 0.71 5.98 0.66
N LEU A 48 1.72 6.84 0.72
CA LEU A 48 3.09 6.43 1.01
C LEU A 48 3.22 5.81 2.41
N ALA A 49 2.68 6.48 3.44
CA ALA A 49 2.75 6.02 4.83
C ALA A 49 2.00 4.68 5.03
N SER A 50 0.80 4.54 4.48
CA SER A 50 0.05 3.27 4.53
C SER A 50 0.80 2.14 3.83
N THR A 51 1.41 2.41 2.67
CA THR A 51 2.23 1.42 1.95
C THR A 51 3.42 0.97 2.79
N VAL A 52 4.15 1.90 3.43
CA VAL A 52 5.24 1.57 4.36
C VAL A 52 4.74 0.69 5.51
N MET A 53 3.58 1.02 6.09
CA MET A 53 3.01 0.23 7.19
C MET A 53 2.62 -1.18 6.77
N PHE A 54 2.01 -1.36 5.59
CA PHE A 54 1.71 -2.69 5.05
C PHE A 54 2.99 -3.49 4.78
N LEU A 55 4.04 -2.86 4.24
CA LEU A 55 5.32 -3.51 3.97
C LEU A 55 6.04 -3.93 5.26
N ILE A 56 6.00 -3.12 6.31
CA ILE A 56 6.52 -3.49 7.64
C ILE A 56 5.73 -4.68 8.20
N GLY A 57 4.40 -4.64 8.12
CA GLY A 57 3.55 -5.76 8.52
C GLY A 57 3.89 -7.05 7.79
N GLY A 58 3.94 -7.00 6.46
CA GLY A 58 4.31 -8.11 5.58
C GLY A 58 5.72 -8.65 5.87
N PHE A 59 6.70 -7.78 6.05
CA PHE A 59 8.07 -8.16 6.39
C PHE A 59 8.12 -8.89 7.74
N THR A 60 7.51 -8.32 8.78
CA THR A 60 7.57 -8.90 10.14
C THR A 60 6.86 -10.26 10.21
N VAL A 61 5.71 -10.42 9.54
CA VAL A 61 5.01 -11.72 9.52
C VAL A 61 5.77 -12.76 8.68
N SER A 62 6.45 -12.34 7.61
CA SER A 62 7.32 -13.24 6.82
C SER A 62 8.53 -13.70 7.62
N ALA A 63 9.16 -12.79 8.37
CA ALA A 63 10.26 -13.12 9.28
C ALA A 63 9.82 -14.08 10.39
N HIS A 64 8.62 -13.88 10.93
CA HIS A 64 8.06 -14.81 11.91
C HIS A 64 7.76 -16.17 11.26
N THR A 65 7.23 -16.21 10.04
CA THR A 65 6.99 -17.45 9.30
C THR A 65 8.29 -18.23 9.08
N LEU A 66 9.39 -17.54 8.73
CA LEU A 66 10.72 -18.15 8.62
C LEU A 66 11.21 -18.69 9.97
N TRP A 67 11.00 -17.95 11.05
CA TRP A 67 11.35 -18.41 12.39
C TRP A 67 10.56 -19.67 12.78
N ILE A 68 9.26 -19.73 12.49
CA ILE A 68 8.41 -20.92 12.72
C ILE A 68 8.94 -22.10 11.91
N HIS A 69 9.27 -21.89 10.62
CA HIS A 69 9.83 -22.94 9.77
C HIS A 69 11.13 -23.52 10.34
N ASN A 70 12.07 -22.66 10.73
CA ASN A 70 13.34 -23.11 11.32
C ASN A 70 13.11 -23.84 12.65
N LYS A 71 12.19 -23.34 13.49
CA LYS A 71 11.87 -24.01 14.77
C LYS A 71 11.19 -25.37 14.58
N ALA A 72 10.30 -25.48 13.60
CA ALA A 72 9.70 -26.76 13.23
C ALA A 72 10.76 -27.76 12.73
N SER A 73 11.79 -27.30 12.02
CA SER A 73 12.89 -28.15 11.56
C SER A 73 13.81 -28.64 12.69
N GLU A 74 14.04 -27.81 13.72
CA GLU A 74 14.92 -28.13 14.84
C GLU A 74 14.24 -28.97 15.92
N LEU A 75 12.99 -28.64 16.25
CA LEU A 75 12.29 -29.12 17.45
C LEU A 75 11.09 -30.04 17.11
N GLY A 76 10.80 -30.23 15.83
CA GLY A 76 9.58 -30.91 15.36
C GLY A 76 8.35 -30.01 15.43
N SER A 77 7.19 -30.55 15.04
CA SER A 77 5.92 -29.83 15.07
C SER A 77 5.39 -29.69 16.51
N GLY A 78 5.18 -28.46 17.01
CA GLY A 78 4.45 -28.23 18.26
C GLY A 78 4.75 -26.90 18.99
N ASN A 79 3.71 -26.25 19.52
CA ASN A 79 3.68 -25.07 20.41
C ASN A 79 4.21 -23.70 19.93
N PHE A 80 4.81 -23.58 18.75
CA PHE A 80 5.31 -22.27 18.27
C PHE A 80 4.21 -21.39 17.65
N CYS A 81 3.15 -22.01 17.16
CA CYS A 81 1.99 -21.35 16.57
C CYS A 81 0.74 -22.26 16.72
N ALA A 82 -0.42 -21.89 16.17
CA ALA A 82 -1.62 -22.75 16.25
C ALA A 82 -1.39 -24.11 15.58
N GLY A 83 -1.68 -25.20 16.30
CA GLY A 83 -1.34 -26.57 15.91
C GLY A 83 -2.51 -27.56 15.92
N ASP A 84 -3.75 -27.09 16.09
CA ASP A 84 -4.94 -27.93 16.20
C ASP A 84 -6.11 -27.36 15.37
N GLY A 85 -6.94 -28.24 14.81
CA GLY A 85 -8.14 -27.86 14.05
C GLY A 85 -7.87 -27.45 12.60
N VAL A 86 -8.72 -26.57 12.06
CA VAL A 86 -8.62 -26.07 10.67
C VAL A 86 -7.55 -24.96 10.55
N TRP A 87 -7.38 -24.16 11.60
CA TRP A 87 -6.37 -23.10 11.68
C TRP A 87 -5.09 -23.63 12.31
N ASP A 88 -4.22 -24.19 11.47
CA ASP A 88 -3.02 -24.92 11.87
C ASP A 88 -1.83 -24.47 11.01
N CYS A 89 -1.17 -23.40 11.46
CA CYS A 89 0.04 -22.90 10.83
C CYS A 89 1.24 -23.83 11.05
N SER A 90 1.22 -24.68 12.09
CA SER A 90 2.32 -25.60 12.35
C SER A 90 2.41 -26.64 11.24
N SER A 91 1.27 -27.20 10.84
CA SER A 91 1.19 -28.17 9.73
C SER A 91 1.49 -27.54 8.37
N VAL A 92 1.13 -26.28 8.14
CA VAL A 92 1.40 -25.60 6.86
C VAL A 92 2.87 -25.17 6.76
N ILE A 93 3.39 -24.43 7.74
CA ILE A 93 4.74 -23.85 7.70
C ILE A 93 5.82 -24.92 7.97
N GLY A 94 5.49 -25.93 8.78
CA GLY A 94 6.38 -27.06 9.05
C GLY A 94 6.46 -28.09 7.92
N ASN A 95 5.60 -27.98 6.89
CA ASN A 95 5.60 -28.94 5.79
C ASN A 95 6.80 -28.71 4.86
N ALA A 96 7.75 -29.65 4.85
CA ALA A 96 8.96 -29.55 4.03
C ALA A 96 8.71 -29.68 2.52
N GLU A 97 7.60 -30.29 2.10
CA GLU A 97 7.24 -30.45 0.69
C GLU A 97 6.59 -29.17 0.13
N TRP A 98 5.70 -28.55 0.91
CA TRP A 98 4.89 -27.42 0.45
C TRP A 98 5.42 -26.05 0.86
N ASN A 99 6.14 -25.96 1.99
CA ASN A 99 6.66 -24.68 2.48
C ASN A 99 8.07 -24.33 1.98
N VAL A 100 8.51 -24.98 0.90
CA VAL A 100 9.77 -24.71 0.22
C VAL A 100 9.47 -24.40 -1.24
N ASP A 101 10.12 -23.38 -1.79
CA ASP A 101 10.02 -23.09 -3.21
C ASP A 101 10.67 -24.22 -4.03
N PRO A 102 9.94 -24.83 -4.97
CA PRO A 102 10.43 -26.02 -5.69
C PRO A 102 11.57 -25.73 -6.66
N MET A 103 11.83 -24.47 -7.00
CA MET A 103 12.89 -24.08 -7.94
C MET A 103 14.19 -23.72 -7.23
N LEU A 104 14.09 -23.00 -6.12
CA LEU A 104 15.21 -22.43 -5.37
C LEU A 104 15.56 -23.26 -4.13
N GLY A 105 14.65 -24.12 -3.66
CA GLY A 105 14.85 -24.90 -2.43
C GLY A 105 14.86 -24.02 -1.16
N LEU A 106 14.27 -22.82 -1.22
CA LEU A 106 14.26 -21.86 -0.11
C LEU A 106 12.87 -21.79 0.54
N PRO A 107 12.77 -21.61 1.87
CA PRO A 107 11.50 -21.48 2.54
C PRO A 107 10.76 -20.21 2.10
N TRP A 108 9.44 -20.29 1.91
CA TRP A 108 8.64 -19.16 1.45
C TRP A 108 8.70 -17.95 2.40
N GLY A 109 8.88 -18.18 3.70
CA GLY A 109 9.10 -17.10 4.67
C GLY A 109 10.31 -16.23 4.33
N LEU A 110 11.42 -16.83 3.87
CA LEU A 110 12.62 -16.09 3.45
C LEU A 110 12.37 -15.31 2.16
N LEU A 111 11.72 -15.94 1.17
CA LEU A 111 11.38 -15.27 -0.08
C LEU A 111 10.43 -14.08 0.15
N GLY A 112 9.45 -14.26 1.02
CA GLY A 112 8.54 -13.19 1.47
C GLY A 112 9.30 -12.04 2.13
N MET A 113 10.22 -12.32 3.05
CA MET A 113 11.06 -11.29 3.67
C MET A 113 11.83 -10.49 2.62
N LEU A 114 12.51 -11.16 1.69
CA LEU A 114 13.30 -10.51 0.64
C LEU A 114 12.41 -9.65 -0.27
N ALA A 115 11.25 -10.16 -0.68
CA ALA A 115 10.30 -9.42 -1.50
C ALA A 115 9.79 -8.16 -0.77
N PHE A 116 9.37 -8.29 0.48
CA PHE A 116 8.92 -7.15 1.28
C PHE A 116 10.05 -6.14 1.54
N SER A 117 11.29 -6.58 1.74
CA SER A 117 12.46 -5.69 1.88
C SER A 117 12.74 -4.89 0.61
N VAL A 118 12.72 -5.54 -0.57
CA VAL A 118 12.91 -4.85 -1.85
C VAL A 118 11.80 -3.84 -2.10
N MET A 119 10.53 -4.22 -1.87
CA MET A 119 9.40 -3.30 -1.99
C MET A 119 9.47 -2.15 -0.98
N LEU A 120 9.94 -2.41 0.25
CA LEU A 120 10.15 -1.39 1.27
C LEU A 120 11.25 -0.41 0.86
N TRP A 121 12.36 -0.90 0.31
CA TRP A 121 13.40 -0.05 -0.24
C TRP A 121 12.87 0.85 -1.37
N LEU A 122 12.08 0.29 -2.29
CA LEU A 122 11.46 1.06 -3.39
C LEU A 122 10.54 2.18 -2.87
N ILE A 123 9.71 1.92 -1.86
CA ILE A 123 8.80 2.96 -1.35
C ILE A 123 9.53 3.98 -0.48
N VAL A 124 10.52 3.56 0.31
CA VAL A 124 11.28 4.45 1.19
C VAL A 124 12.13 5.41 0.35
N SER A 125 12.71 4.96 -0.77
CA SER A 125 13.43 5.87 -1.67
C SER A 125 12.51 6.96 -2.24
N ILE A 126 11.26 6.64 -2.55
CA ILE A 126 10.24 7.63 -2.96
C ILE A 126 9.88 8.57 -1.80
N CYS A 127 9.77 8.07 -0.57
CA CYS A 127 9.51 8.91 0.59
C CYS A 127 10.63 9.93 0.85
N LEU A 128 11.88 9.55 0.59
CA LEU A 128 13.06 10.40 0.78
C LEU A 128 13.18 11.47 -0.31
N ASP A 129 12.96 11.11 -1.58
CA ASP A 129 12.92 12.06 -2.69
C ASP A 129 11.67 11.84 -3.55
N PRO A 130 10.54 12.49 -3.22
CA PRO A 130 9.30 12.32 -3.96
C PRO A 130 9.28 13.09 -5.29
N MET A 131 10.23 13.99 -5.56
CA MET A 131 10.24 14.82 -6.78
C MET A 131 11.23 14.32 -7.83
N ALA A 132 12.02 13.32 -7.47
CA ALA A 132 12.90 12.59 -8.35
C ALA A 132 12.25 12.04 -9.63
N SER A 133 13.03 12.01 -10.71
CA SER A 133 12.59 11.47 -12.01
C SER A 133 12.38 9.95 -11.99
N TRP A 134 13.03 9.22 -11.07
CA TRP A 134 12.93 7.76 -10.95
C TRP A 134 11.71 7.27 -10.16
N VAL A 135 10.94 8.17 -9.53
CA VAL A 135 9.76 7.84 -8.71
C VAL A 135 8.76 7.01 -9.50
N ARG A 136 8.46 7.41 -10.74
CA ARG A 136 7.50 6.68 -11.59
C ARG A 136 7.94 5.24 -11.84
N ASN A 137 9.24 5.03 -12.11
CA ASN A 137 9.78 3.70 -12.37
C ASN A 137 9.73 2.84 -11.10
N HIS A 138 10.05 3.41 -9.93
CA HIS A 138 9.97 2.68 -8.67
C HIS A 138 8.53 2.27 -8.33
N LEU A 139 7.56 3.16 -8.54
CA LEU A 139 6.14 2.84 -8.40
C LEU A 139 5.70 1.75 -9.38
N ALA A 140 6.20 1.77 -10.63
CA ALA A 140 5.92 0.75 -11.63
C ALA A 140 6.52 -0.61 -11.23
N TYR A 141 7.76 -0.63 -10.74
CA TYR A 141 8.41 -1.85 -10.23
C TYR A 141 7.66 -2.41 -9.03
N LEU A 142 7.25 -1.56 -8.08
CA LEU A 142 6.44 -1.96 -6.93
C LEU A 142 5.15 -2.65 -7.38
N ARG A 143 4.45 -2.08 -8.38
CA ARG A 143 3.24 -2.70 -8.95
C ARG A 143 3.54 -4.03 -9.63
N VAL A 144 4.58 -4.10 -10.46
CA VAL A 144 4.95 -5.33 -11.19
C VAL A 144 5.31 -6.45 -10.23
N ILE A 145 6.15 -6.17 -9.22
CA ILE A 145 6.47 -7.13 -8.14
C ILE A 145 5.19 -7.54 -7.41
N GLY A 146 4.32 -6.57 -7.12
CA GLY A 146 3.00 -6.83 -6.53
C GLY A 146 2.16 -7.82 -7.35
N ILE A 147 2.05 -7.62 -8.67
CA ILE A 147 1.32 -8.51 -9.57
C ILE A 147 1.95 -9.91 -9.63
N ILE A 148 3.28 -10.00 -9.75
CA ILE A 148 3.99 -11.28 -9.74
C ILE A 148 3.71 -12.03 -8.42
N GLY A 149 3.77 -11.33 -7.29
CA GLY A 149 3.49 -11.91 -5.98
C GLY A 149 2.06 -12.44 -5.84
N VAL A 150 1.08 -11.91 -6.57
CA VAL A 150 -0.28 -12.48 -6.57
C VAL A 150 -0.31 -13.90 -7.15
N PHE A 151 0.48 -14.17 -8.19
CA PHE A 151 0.59 -15.54 -8.72
C PHE A 151 1.23 -16.49 -7.71
N VAL A 152 2.25 -16.03 -6.97
CA VAL A 152 2.85 -16.78 -5.86
C VAL A 152 1.82 -17.04 -4.76
N ILE A 153 1.01 -16.03 -4.40
CA ILE A 153 -0.07 -16.18 -3.41
C ILE A 153 -1.08 -17.23 -3.85
N PHE A 154 -1.48 -17.26 -5.13
CA PHE A 154 -2.39 -18.31 -5.62
C PHE A 154 -1.79 -19.72 -5.49
N TYR A 155 -0.49 -19.87 -5.77
CA TYR A 155 0.21 -21.13 -5.54
C TYR A 155 0.23 -21.52 -4.05
N LEU A 156 0.50 -20.57 -3.15
CA LEU A 156 0.52 -20.84 -1.70
C LEU A 156 -0.86 -21.17 -1.15
N ILE A 157 -1.91 -20.51 -1.63
CA ILE A 157 -3.30 -20.86 -1.29
C ILE A 157 -3.63 -22.27 -1.78
N TYR A 158 -3.19 -22.64 -2.99
CA TYR A 158 -3.33 -24.00 -3.49
C TYR A 158 -2.62 -25.01 -2.57
N ALA A 159 -1.41 -24.70 -2.08
CA ALA A 159 -0.69 -25.54 -1.13
C ALA A 159 -1.46 -25.71 0.20
N GLU A 160 -2.05 -24.64 0.75
CA GLU A 160 -2.91 -24.71 1.95
C GLU A 160 -4.10 -25.66 1.73
N PHE A 161 -4.75 -25.58 0.56
CA PHE A 161 -5.83 -26.49 0.20
C PHE A 161 -5.37 -27.95 0.06
N ALA A 162 -4.18 -28.19 -0.50
CA ALA A 162 -3.61 -29.53 -0.63
C ALA A 162 -3.29 -30.16 0.73
N ILE A 163 -2.82 -29.35 1.70
CA ILE A 163 -2.57 -29.78 3.08
C ILE A 163 -3.89 -29.96 3.87
N GLY A 164 -4.97 -29.29 3.45
CA GLY A 164 -6.27 -29.31 4.10
C GLY A 164 -6.34 -28.46 5.38
N LYS A 165 -5.45 -27.47 5.51
CA LYS A 165 -5.29 -26.60 6.69
C LYS A 165 -5.10 -25.15 6.26
N LEU A 166 -5.55 -24.21 7.10
CA LEU A 166 -5.38 -22.77 6.87
C LEU A 166 -4.32 -22.20 7.82
N CYS A 167 -3.46 -21.32 7.29
CA CYS A 167 -2.41 -20.67 8.05
C CYS A 167 -2.71 -19.18 8.25
N GLN A 168 -2.95 -18.76 9.50
CA GLN A 168 -3.26 -17.36 9.82
C GLN A 168 -2.10 -16.38 9.54
N TYR A 169 -0.85 -16.84 9.66
CA TYR A 169 0.34 -16.05 9.32
C TYR A 169 0.44 -15.81 7.81
N CYS A 170 0.20 -16.86 7.03
CA CYS A 170 0.19 -16.84 5.57
C CYS A 170 -0.91 -15.92 5.05
N SER A 171 -2.13 -16.06 5.59
CA SER A 171 -3.26 -15.15 5.30
C SER A 171 -2.93 -13.69 5.61
N THR A 172 -2.22 -13.41 6.70
CA THR A 172 -1.78 -12.05 7.07
C THR A 172 -0.75 -11.50 6.07
N ALA A 173 0.21 -12.32 5.63
CA ALA A 173 1.19 -11.96 4.61
C ALA A 173 0.52 -11.67 3.26
N HIS A 174 -0.41 -12.53 2.84
CA HIS A 174 -1.18 -12.37 1.62
C HIS A 174 -1.98 -11.07 1.65
N PHE A 175 -2.66 -10.79 2.76
CA PHE A 175 -3.42 -9.55 2.95
C PHE A 175 -2.53 -8.31 2.84
N ALA A 176 -1.40 -8.30 3.54
CA ALA A 176 -0.44 -7.19 3.47
C ALA A 176 0.05 -6.94 2.03
N HIS A 177 0.37 -8.01 1.30
CA HIS A 177 0.80 -7.93 -0.11
C HIS A 177 -0.29 -7.37 -1.02
N ILE A 178 -1.53 -7.82 -0.88
CA ILE A 178 -2.66 -7.31 -1.67
C ILE A 178 -2.87 -5.81 -1.38
N MET A 179 -2.79 -5.38 -0.13
CA MET A 179 -2.91 -3.96 0.22
C MET A 179 -1.78 -3.11 -0.37
N VAL A 180 -0.55 -3.63 -0.42
CA VAL A 180 0.58 -2.97 -1.10
C VAL A 180 0.31 -2.85 -2.60
N LEU A 181 -0.19 -3.90 -3.25
CA LEU A 181 -0.53 -3.85 -4.67
C LEU A 181 -1.61 -2.81 -4.95
N VAL A 182 -2.70 -2.80 -4.18
CA VAL A 182 -3.76 -1.79 -4.29
C VAL A 182 -3.18 -0.39 -4.13
N ASN A 183 -2.37 -0.15 -3.10
CA ASN A 183 -1.75 1.14 -2.87
C ASN A 183 -0.78 1.56 -3.98
N SER A 184 0.01 0.63 -4.52
CA SER A 184 0.93 0.92 -5.63
C SER A 184 0.17 1.42 -6.87
N GLN A 185 -1.01 0.84 -7.14
CA GLN A 185 -1.87 1.27 -8.22
C GLN A 185 -2.48 2.65 -7.96
N LEU A 186 -2.91 2.93 -6.72
CA LEU A 186 -3.40 4.25 -6.32
C LEU A 186 -2.32 5.33 -6.40
N LEU A 187 -1.09 5.01 -6.00
CA LEU A 187 0.07 5.90 -6.09
C LEU A 187 0.43 6.20 -7.54
N LEU A 188 0.53 5.18 -8.41
CA LEU A 188 0.76 5.35 -9.85
C LEU A 188 -0.31 6.23 -10.50
N THR A 189 -1.58 5.95 -10.20
CA THR A 189 -2.70 6.73 -10.72
C THR A 189 -2.60 8.20 -10.28
N THR A 190 -2.20 8.44 -9.03
CA THR A 190 -2.01 9.80 -8.48
C THR A 190 -0.82 10.50 -9.13
N TYR A 191 0.26 9.75 -9.43
CA TYR A 191 1.42 10.25 -10.15
C TYR A 191 1.06 10.68 -11.57
N ASP A 192 0.43 9.78 -12.33
CA ASP A 192 0.09 10.02 -13.75
C ASP A 192 -0.99 11.11 -13.93
N GLN A 193 -1.91 11.28 -12.95
CA GLN A 193 -2.95 12.33 -12.97
C GLN A 193 -2.44 13.74 -12.61
N ARG A 194 -1.13 13.96 -12.49
CA ARG A 194 -0.49 15.24 -12.06
C ARG A 194 -0.86 15.73 -10.65
N LYS A 195 -1.65 14.96 -9.89
CA LYS A 195 -1.99 15.24 -8.47
C LYS A 195 -0.82 15.00 -7.50
N TRP A 196 0.36 14.66 -8.03
CA TRP A 196 1.54 14.31 -7.26
C TRP A 196 2.24 15.52 -6.61
N SER A 197 2.29 16.65 -7.32
CA SER A 197 2.90 17.92 -6.88
C SER A 197 1.91 18.84 -6.16
N ASP A 198 0.61 18.65 -6.39
CA ASP A 198 -0.47 19.58 -6.02
C ASP A 198 -0.86 19.54 -4.54
N SER A 199 0.02 19.06 -3.66
CA SER A 199 -0.21 19.01 -2.21
C SER A 199 -0.34 20.39 -1.51
N LYS A 200 -0.35 21.49 -2.28
CA LYS A 200 -0.73 22.85 -1.85
C LYS A 200 -1.88 23.48 -2.67
N ALA A 201 -2.37 22.84 -3.74
CA ALA A 201 -3.31 23.45 -4.68
C ALA A 201 -4.79 23.18 -4.36
N ASP A 202 -5.08 22.16 -3.54
CA ASP A 202 -6.47 21.78 -3.22
C ASP A 202 -7.16 22.78 -2.27
N ASP A 203 -6.41 23.55 -1.46
CA ASP A 203 -6.98 24.62 -0.61
C ASP A 203 -7.18 25.94 -1.36
N VAL A 204 -6.41 26.21 -2.40
CA VAL A 204 -6.48 27.50 -3.15
C VAL A 204 -7.48 27.44 -4.29
N SER A 205 -7.68 26.28 -4.92
CA SER A 205 -8.51 26.17 -6.12
C SER A 205 -10.01 26.40 -5.84
N ASN A 206 -10.52 25.99 -4.68
CA ASN A 206 -11.93 26.22 -4.35
C ASN A 206 -12.23 27.68 -4.00
N ASP A 207 -11.32 28.37 -3.31
CA ASP A 207 -11.51 29.78 -2.98
C ASP A 207 -11.29 30.69 -4.20
N GLU A 208 -10.28 30.45 -5.03
CA GLU A 208 -10.09 31.25 -6.25
C GLU A 208 -11.19 31.03 -7.29
N VAL A 209 -11.69 29.79 -7.46
CA VAL A 209 -12.80 29.53 -8.39
C VAL A 209 -14.10 30.17 -7.90
N ARG A 210 -14.35 30.17 -6.58
CA ARG A 210 -15.51 30.84 -5.97
C ARG A 210 -15.40 32.37 -6.09
N ASP A 211 -14.20 32.92 -5.93
CA ASP A 211 -13.96 34.37 -6.02
C ASP A 211 -13.99 34.88 -7.46
N ARG A 212 -13.49 34.10 -8.43
CA ARG A 212 -13.63 34.41 -9.87
C ARG A 212 -15.07 34.31 -10.36
N LYS A 213 -15.87 33.37 -9.84
CA LYS A 213 -17.31 33.28 -10.17
C LYS A 213 -18.11 34.46 -9.60
N ARG A 214 -17.74 34.97 -8.42
CA ARG A 214 -18.36 36.18 -7.84
C ARG A 214 -18.05 37.46 -8.62
N LYS A 215 -16.84 37.58 -9.19
CA LYS A 215 -16.40 38.80 -9.90
C LYS A 215 -16.85 38.89 -11.36
N LYS A 216 -17.34 37.80 -11.96
CA LYS A 216 -17.89 37.81 -13.32
C LYS A 216 -19.39 38.14 -13.30
N GLY A 217 -19.71 39.37 -12.90
CA GLY A 217 -20.99 39.99 -13.21
C GLY A 217 -21.09 40.26 -14.71
N TYR A 218 -22.27 40.03 -15.29
CA TYR A 218 -22.56 40.28 -16.70
C TYR A 218 -22.40 41.77 -17.04
N VAL A 219 -21.45 42.09 -17.94
CA VAL A 219 -21.29 43.44 -18.50
C VAL A 219 -21.96 43.46 -19.87
N LYS A 220 -23.07 44.19 -19.98
CA LYS A 220 -23.81 44.36 -21.24
C LYS A 220 -22.96 45.16 -22.24
N PRO A 221 -22.71 44.68 -23.47
CA PRO A 221 -21.95 45.43 -24.45
C PRO A 221 -22.74 46.69 -24.87
N LYS A 222 -22.06 47.83 -24.94
CA LYS A 222 -22.61 49.07 -25.50
C LYS A 222 -22.74 48.89 -27.02
N SER A 223 -23.95 48.99 -27.54
CA SER A 223 -24.20 49.11 -28.98
C SER A 223 -23.68 50.48 -29.45
N SER A 224 -22.62 50.50 -30.25
CA SER A 224 -22.25 51.70 -30.99
C SER A 224 -23.21 51.87 -32.16
N ALA A 225 -24.16 52.80 -32.02
CA ALA A 225 -24.82 53.44 -33.14
C ALA A 225 -23.93 54.58 -33.63
N MET A 226 -23.64 54.67 -34.94
CA MET A 226 -23.98 55.82 -35.80
C MET A 226 -23.43 55.65 -37.23
N ASN A 227 -24.36 55.57 -38.18
CA ASN A 227 -24.47 56.24 -39.49
C ASN A 227 -23.24 56.46 -40.41
N ALA A 228 -23.45 56.07 -41.68
CA ALA A 228 -22.68 56.34 -42.92
C ALA A 228 -22.76 57.81 -43.39
N PRO A 229 -22.48 58.19 -44.67
CA PRO A 229 -21.46 57.84 -45.69
C PRO A 229 -20.70 59.11 -46.21
N TYR A 230 -19.64 59.02 -47.05
CA TYR A 230 -19.18 60.04 -48.06
C TYR A 230 -18.08 59.35 -48.93
N GLU A 231 -18.29 59.08 -50.22
CA GLU A 231 -18.11 59.90 -51.44
C GLU A 231 -16.68 59.85 -52.05
N GLU A 232 -16.68 60.05 -53.36
CA GLU A 232 -15.70 59.74 -54.42
C GLU A 232 -14.38 60.54 -54.35
N GLU A 233 -13.29 59.91 -54.80
CA GLU A 233 -12.44 60.32 -55.96
C GLU A 233 -11.40 59.22 -56.28
#